data_AF-A0A009LN50-F1
#
_entry.id   AF-A0A009LN50-F1
#
_cell.length_a   1.000
_cell.length_b   1.000
_cell.length_c   1.000
_cell.angle_alpha   90.00
_cell.angle_beta   90.00
_cell.angle_gamma   90.00
#
_symmetry.space_group_name_H-M   'P 1'
#
loop_
_entity.id
_entity.type
_entity.pdbx_description
1 polymer ?
#
loop_
_entity_poly.entity_id
_entity_poly.type
_entity_poly.pdbx_seq_one_letter_code
_entity_poly.pdbx_strand_id
1 'polypeptide(L)'
;MTKDNQVEQKKTLKRVASASFIGNFVEWFDYAAYGFLATVIAVVFFPQSDPLTALMAAYAIFAISFILRPLGGIFWGHVGDKFGRKNALSWSIILM
;
A
#
# COMPACT_ATOMS: atom_id res chain seq x y z
N MET A 1 22.62 15.44 -30.52
CA MET A 1 22.31 15.54 -29.06
C MET A 1 20.91 15.04 -28.67
N THR A 2 20.05 14.58 -29.59
CA THR A 2 18.64 14.23 -29.28
C THR A 2 18.34 12.73 -29.11
N LYS A 3 19.18 11.81 -29.62
CA LYS A 3 18.91 10.36 -29.54
C LYS A 3 19.20 9.75 -28.16
N ASP A 4 20.26 10.19 -27.47
CA ASP A 4 20.61 9.65 -26.15
C ASP A 4 19.55 10.00 -25.09
N ASN A 5 19.02 11.23 -25.09
CA ASN A 5 17.93 11.64 -24.19
C ASN A 5 16.64 10.83 -24.37
N GLN A 6 16.33 10.38 -25.60
CA GLN A 6 15.15 9.57 -25.89
C GLN A 6 15.31 8.13 -25.36
N VAL A 7 16.52 7.57 -25.41
CA VAL A 7 16.84 6.24 -24.88
C VAL A 7 16.85 6.26 -23.34
N GLU A 8 17.43 7.30 -22.74
CA GLU A 8 17.48 7.53 -21.29
C GLU A 8 16.08 7.74 -20.69
N GLN A 9 15.22 8.53 -21.37
CA GLN A 9 13.81 8.69 -20.98
C GLN A 9 13.05 7.36 -21.05
N LYS A 10 13.20 6.56 -22.12
CA LYS A 10 12.53 5.25 -22.22
C LYS A 10 12.98 4.29 -21.12
N LYS A 11 14.27 4.31 -20.74
CA LYS A 11 14.81 3.46 -19.67
C LYS A 11 14.30 3.90 -18.30
N THR A 12 14.22 5.21 -18.07
CA THR A 12 13.65 5.79 -16.84
C THR A 12 12.15 5.51 -16.72
N LEU A 13 11.38 5.69 -17.80
CA LEU A 13 9.95 5.40 -17.82
C LEU A 13 9.67 3.92 -17.52
N LYS A 14 10.43 2.99 -18.12
CA LYS A 14 10.31 1.56 -17.82
C LYS A 14 10.59 1.26 -16.35
N ARG A 15 11.61 1.91 -15.76
CA ARG A 15 11.98 1.74 -14.36
C ARG A 15 10.92 2.30 -13.41
N VAL A 16 10.32 3.45 -13.73
CA VAL A 16 9.23 4.04 -12.94
C VAL A 16 7.99 3.17 -13.06
N ALA A 17 7.63 2.71 -14.26
CA ALA A 17 6.48 1.83 -14.46
C ALA A 17 6.63 0.50 -13.70
N SER A 18 7.81 -0.13 -13.73
CA SER A 18 8.05 -1.35 -12.95
C SER A 18 8.00 -1.10 -11.45
N ALA A 19 8.53 0.02 -10.95
CA ALA A 19 8.47 0.37 -9.54
C ALA A 19 7.02 0.63 -9.08
N SER A 20 6.22 1.34 -9.88
CA SER A 20 4.80 1.55 -9.60
C SER A 20 4.00 0.25 -9.63
N PHE A 21 4.33 -0.67 -10.54
CA PHE A 21 3.69 -1.99 -10.59
C PHE A 21 3.99 -2.82 -9.34
N ILE A 22 5.25 -2.87 -8.92
CA ILE A 22 5.65 -3.59 -7.69
C ILE A 22 4.95 -2.99 -6.48
N GLY A 23 4.92 -1.67 -6.34
CA GLY A 23 4.22 -1.01 -5.22
C GLY A 23 2.72 -1.37 -5.19
N ASN A 24 2.04 -1.30 -6.34
CA ASN A 24 0.65 -1.70 -6.41
C ASN A 24 0.47 -3.20 -6.10
N PHE A 25 1.36 -4.07 -6.59
CA PHE A 25 1.29 -5.50 -6.30
C PHE A 25 1.42 -5.79 -4.80
N VAL A 26 2.37 -5.15 -4.10
CA VAL A 26 2.55 -5.31 -2.66
C VAL A 26 1.30 -4.85 -1.90
N GLU A 27 0.73 -3.71 -2.27
CA GLU A 27 -0.49 -3.19 -1.66
C GLU A 27 -1.66 -4.18 -1.81
N TRP A 28 -1.84 -4.75 -3.01
CA TRP A 28 -2.87 -5.76 -3.27
C TRP A 28 -2.58 -7.10 -2.57
N PHE A 29 -1.31 -7.49 -2.46
CA PHE A 29 -0.90 -8.68 -1.75
C PHE A 29 -1.27 -8.60 -0.27
N ASP A 30 -0.99 -7.47 0.39
CA ASP A 30 -1.33 -7.28 1.79
C ASP A 30 -2.84 -7.31 2.03
N TYR A 31 -3.66 -6.73 1.13
CA TYR A 31 -5.11 -6.82 1.25
C TYR A 31 -5.64 -8.23 1.07
N ALA A 32 -5.10 -8.97 0.10
CA ALA A 32 -5.48 -10.37 -0.11
C ALA A 32 -5.08 -11.23 1.09
N ALA A 33 -3.85 -11.05 1.61
CA ALA A 33 -3.34 -11.76 2.77
C ALA A 33 -4.18 -11.46 4.01
N TYR A 34 -4.50 -10.20 4.30
CA TYR A 34 -5.36 -9.83 5.41
C TYR A 34 -6.76 -10.44 5.28
N GLY A 35 -7.37 -10.34 4.09
CA GLY A 35 -8.70 -10.91 3.85
C GLY A 35 -8.74 -12.43 4.03
N PHE A 36 -7.68 -13.13 3.60
CA PHE A 36 -7.52 -14.57 3.79
C PHE A 36 -7.29 -14.95 5.26
N LEU A 37 -6.48 -14.17 5.99
CA LEU A 37 -6.18 -14.37 7.40
C LEU A 37 -7.25 -13.80 8.35
N ALA A 38 -8.30 -13.16 7.85
CA ALA A 38 -9.31 -12.48 8.67
C ALA A 38 -9.96 -13.41 9.70
N THR A 39 -10.17 -14.68 9.36
CA THR A 39 -10.71 -15.70 10.27
C THR A 39 -9.73 -16.04 11.40
N VAL A 40 -8.44 -16.09 11.11
CA VAL A 40 -7.38 -16.31 12.10
C VAL A 40 -7.24 -15.09 13.00
N ILE A 41 -7.24 -13.89 12.41
CA ILE A 41 -7.18 -12.62 13.14
C ILE A 41 -8.38 -12.51 14.10
N ALA A 42 -9.58 -12.88 13.65
CA ALA A 42 -10.78 -12.87 14.48
C ALA A 42 -10.62 -13.74 15.74
N VAL A 43 -10.13 -14.96 15.59
CA VAL A 43 -9.94 -15.88 16.73
C VAL A 43 -8.82 -15.43 17.67
N VAL A 44 -7.73 -14.90 17.13
CA VAL A 44 -6.56 -14.49 17.93
C VAL A 44 -6.79 -13.19 18.68
N PHE A 45 -7.41 -12.18 18.04
CA PHE A 45 -7.59 -10.85 18.61
C PHE A 45 -8.93 -10.67 19.34
N PHE A 46 -9.96 -11.48 19.01
CA PHE A 46 -11.28 -11.42 19.65
C PHE A 46 -11.72 -12.78 20.22
N PRO A 47 -10.93 -13.41 21.11
CA PRO A 47 -11.20 -14.77 21.59
C PRO A 47 -12.44 -14.88 22.50
N GLN A 48 -12.90 -13.77 23.09
CA GLN A 48 -14.05 -13.75 24.00
C GLN A 48 -15.37 -13.36 23.31
N SER A 49 -15.31 -13.01 22.03
CA SER A 49 -16.49 -12.60 21.25
C SER A 49 -17.14 -13.81 20.57
N ASP A 50 -18.43 -13.72 20.28
CA ASP A 50 -19.11 -14.70 19.42
C ASP A 50 -18.40 -14.77 18.05
N PRO A 51 -18.23 -15.96 17.42
CA PRO A 51 -17.44 -16.10 16.19
C PRO A 51 -17.90 -15.17 15.05
N LEU A 52 -19.20 -14.89 14.96
CA LEU A 52 -19.73 -13.95 13.97
C LEU A 52 -19.26 -12.51 14.27
N THR A 53 -19.39 -12.05 15.51
CA THR A 53 -18.97 -10.71 15.92
C THR A 53 -17.45 -10.51 15.80
N ALA A 54 -16.67 -11.53 16.13
CA ALA A 54 -15.21 -11.52 15.97
C ALA A 54 -14.80 -11.33 14.51
N LEU A 55 -15.44 -12.06 13.59
CA LEU A 55 -15.18 -11.95 12.16
C LEU A 55 -15.61 -10.58 11.60
N MET A 56 -16.78 -10.08 12.03
CA MET A 56 -17.24 -8.74 11.68
C MET A 56 -16.26 -7.66 12.16
N ALA A 57 -15.70 -7.80 13.37
CA ALA A 57 -14.69 -6.87 13.88
C ALA A 57 -13.39 -6.91 13.06
N ALA A 58 -12.92 -8.11 12.67
CA ALA A 58 -11.74 -8.25 11.80
C ALA A 58 -11.96 -7.58 10.43
N TYR A 59 -13.14 -7.72 9.83
CA TYR A 59 -13.51 -7.01 8.60
C TYR A 59 -13.78 -5.51 8.81
N ALA A 60 -14.22 -5.09 9.99
CA ALA A 60 -14.37 -3.68 10.31
C ALA A 60 -13.00 -2.98 10.34
N ILE A 61 -11.99 -3.62 10.93
CA ILE A 61 -10.59 -3.13 10.87
C ILE A 61 -10.11 -3.05 9.42
N PHE A 62 -10.42 -4.08 8.61
CA PHE A 62 -10.15 -4.04 7.18
C PHE A 62 -10.83 -2.85 6.49
N ALA A 63 -12.10 -2.58 6.78
CA ALA A 63 -12.84 -1.44 6.24
C ALA A 63 -12.23 -0.09 6.66
N ILE A 64 -11.78 0.04 7.92
CA ILE A 64 -11.10 1.25 8.42
C ILE A 64 -9.83 1.54 7.61
N SER A 65 -9.10 0.51 7.15
CA SER A 65 -7.92 0.69 6.30
C SER A 65 -8.23 1.44 4.99
N PHE A 66 -9.44 1.31 4.44
CA PHE A 66 -9.86 2.06 3.24
C PHE A 66 -10.08 3.54 3.54
N ILE A 67 -10.48 3.90 4.75
CA ILE A 67 -10.62 5.30 5.19
C ILE A 67 -9.26 5.92 5.49
N LEU A 68 -8.34 5.12 6.05
CA LEU A 68 -6.95 5.54 6.27
C LEU A 68 -6.21 5.81 4.95
N ARG A 69 -6.62 5.20 3.84
CA ARG A 69 -5.96 5.36 2.54
C ARG A 69 -6.00 6.80 1.99
N PRO A 70 -7.14 7.50 1.89
CA PRO A 70 -7.16 8.91 1.49
C PRO A 70 -6.40 9.80 2.47
N LEU A 71 -6.45 9.51 3.79
CA LEU A 71 -5.68 10.24 4.79
C LEU A 71 -4.17 10.05 4.58
N GLY A 72 -3.73 8.82 4.35
CA GLY A 72 -2.36 8.47 4.03
C GLY A 72 -1.90 9.11 2.72
N GLY A 73 -2.75 9.15 1.70
CA GLY A 73 -2.47 9.81 0.42
C GLY A 73 -2.30 11.32 0.55
N ILE A 74 -3.11 11.99 1.38
CA ILE A 74 -2.94 13.42 1.67
C ILE A 74 -1.63 13.66 2.42
N PHE A 75 -1.33 12.85 3.45
CA PHE A 75 -0.12 12.99 4.24
C PHE A 75 1.14 12.74 3.41
N TRP A 76 1.23 11.58 2.74
CA TRP A 76 2.37 11.22 1.89
C TRP A 76 2.45 12.09 0.63
N GLY A 77 1.34 12.60 0.12
CA GLY A 77 1.32 13.59 -0.96
C GLY A 77 1.99 14.89 -0.53
N HIS A 78 1.61 15.41 0.64
CA HIS A 78 2.21 16.63 1.18
C HIS A 78 3.71 16.45 1.52
N VAL A 79 4.09 15.28 2.05
CA VAL A 79 5.49 14.91 2.28
C VAL A 79 6.24 14.78 0.96
N GLY A 80 5.64 14.18 -0.07
CA GLY A 80 6.22 14.03 -1.41
C GLY A 80 6.46 15.36 -2.12
N ASP A 81 5.56 16.33 -1.95
CA ASP A 81 5.69 17.67 -2.50
C ASP A 81 6.76 18.51 -1.78
N LYS A 82 6.93 18.31 -0.45
CA LYS A 82 7.89 19.07 0.35
C LYS A 82 9.30 18.47 0.40
N PHE A 83 9.43 17.13 0.37
CA PHE A 83 10.71 16.40 0.53
C PHE A 83 11.18 15.67 -0.74
N GLY A 84 10.41 15.76 -1.83
CA GLY A 84 10.74 15.21 -3.15
C GLY A 84 10.18 13.79 -3.40
N ARG A 85 9.51 13.61 -4.56
CA ARG A 85 8.82 12.37 -4.99
C ARG A 85 9.66 11.09 -4.90
N LYS A 86 10.99 11.17 -5.07
CA LYS A 86 11.88 9.98 -4.99
C LYS A 86 12.05 9.46 -3.56
N ASN A 87 12.09 10.36 -2.57
CA ASN A 87 12.25 9.97 -1.17
C ASN A 87 10.94 9.41 -0.62
N ALA A 88 9.79 10.03 -0.93
CA ALA A 88 8.49 9.51 -0.54
C ALA A 88 8.24 8.10 -1.08
N LEU A 89 8.59 7.83 -2.34
CA LEU A 89 8.46 6.50 -2.93
C LEU A 89 9.39 5.46 -2.26
N SER A 90 10.62 5.86 -1.93
CA SER A 90 11.58 4.95 -1.27
C SER A 90 11.16 4.62 0.16
N TRP A 91 10.70 5.61 0.92
CA TRP A 91 10.18 5.41 2.27
C TRP A 91 8.93 4.54 2.29
N SER A 92 8.01 4.74 1.34
CA SER A 92 6.82 3.89 1.22
C SER A 92 7.17 2.43 0.95
N ILE A 93 8.18 2.15 0.12
CA ILE A 93 8.61 0.78 -0.20
C ILE A 93 9.33 0.10 0.98
N ILE A 94 10.02 0.87 1.82
CA ILE A 94 10.73 0.32 3.01
C ILE A 94 9.75 0.03 4.15
N LEU A 95 8.66 0.79 4.24
CA LEU A 95 7.74 0.77 5.37
C LEU A 95 6.58 -0.24 5.21
N MET A 96 6.32 -0.69 3.98
CA MET A 96 5.47 -1.85 3.70
C MET A 96 6.26 -3.14 3.93
#